data_AF-A0A838MHA9-F1
#
_entry.id   AF-A0A838MHA9-F1
#
_cell.length_a   1.000
_cell.length_b   1.000
_cell.length_c   1.000
_cell.angle_alpha   90.00
_cell.angle_beta   90.00
_cell.angle_gamma   90.00
#
_symmetry.space_group_name_H-M   'P 1'
#
loop_
_entity.id
_entity.type
_entity.pdbx_description
1 polymer ?
#
loop_
_entity_poly.entity_id
_entity_poly.type
_entity_poly.pdbx_seq_one_letter_code
_entity_poly.pdbx_strand_id
1 'polypeptide(L)'
;MSQANSQTLTPQEQINMAGQVRQAKSGGGEESEAQEEQDAGQPKTLREKVMAARRAMDIKQRAKDKIQEKITMPAEKTFKAALRWAWMITFSVIGFLPGLFYINLHAFLRLIFPSFFCELGKEWQPEQSKNNVISATRIGASIGEKALLAFLDVMMLMIFAILYAVLAWVYENSILSWALEKILL
;
A
#
# COMPACT_ATOMS: atom_id res chain seq x y z
N MET A 1 7.85 -31.75 48.86
CA MET A 1 7.87 -30.29 48.61
C MET A 1 9.33 -29.87 48.48
N SER A 2 9.79 -29.63 47.25
CA SER A 2 11.18 -29.27 46.94
C SER A 2 11.20 -27.87 46.35
N GLN A 3 11.83 -26.91 47.04
CA GLN A 3 11.95 -25.53 46.60
C GLN A 3 13.17 -25.40 45.70
N ALA A 4 12.96 -24.96 44.45
CA ALA A 4 14.03 -24.65 43.50
C ALA A 4 14.68 -23.31 43.85
N ASN A 5 15.93 -23.37 44.30
CA ASN A 5 16.80 -22.25 44.59
C ASN A 5 17.23 -21.58 43.27
N SER A 6 16.70 -20.39 42.98
CA SER A 6 17.04 -19.61 41.79
C SER A 6 18.18 -18.65 42.14
N GLN A 7 19.42 -19.08 41.93
CA GLN A 7 20.59 -18.20 42.07
C GLN A 7 20.67 -17.27 40.86
N THR A 8 20.33 -16.00 41.06
CA THR A 8 20.54 -14.91 40.12
C THR A 8 22.02 -14.57 40.06
N LEU A 9 22.67 -14.93 38.95
CA LEU A 9 24.06 -14.59 38.64
C LEU A 9 24.25 -13.06 38.63
N THR A 10 25.35 -12.61 39.22
CA THR A 10 25.63 -11.18 39.39
C THR A 10 26.08 -10.54 38.07
N PRO A 11 25.83 -9.23 37.86
CA PRO A 11 26.25 -8.54 36.64
C PRO A 11 27.75 -8.62 36.35
N GLN A 12 28.58 -8.81 37.38
CA GLN A 12 30.04 -8.95 37.27
C GLN A 12 30.46 -10.29 36.65
N GLU A 13 29.74 -11.39 36.91
CA GLU A 13 30.04 -12.70 36.34
C GLU A 13 29.71 -12.78 34.85
N GLN A 14 28.67 -12.05 34.40
CA GLN A 14 28.33 -11.97 32.97
C GLN A 14 29.39 -11.22 32.16
N ILE A 15 30.02 -10.19 32.74
CA ILE A 15 31.10 -9.43 32.08
C ILE A 15 32.36 -10.29 31.93
N ASN A 16 32.69 -11.09 32.94
CA ASN A 16 33.85 -11.98 32.90
C ASN A 16 33.68 -13.11 31.87
N MET A 17 32.45 -13.62 31.68
CA MET A 17 32.15 -14.63 30.67
C MET A 17 32.26 -14.07 29.23
N ALA A 18 31.83 -12.82 29.02
CA ALA A 18 31.95 -12.14 27.72
C ALA A 18 33.43 -11.84 27.34
N GLY A 19 34.31 -11.63 28.32
CA GLY A 19 35.74 -11.45 28.12
C GLY A 19 36.46 -12.73 27.64
N GLN A 20 36.13 -13.88 28.24
CA GLN A 20 36.76 -15.17 27.89
C GLN A 20 36.39 -15.64 26.47
N VAL A 21 35.16 -15.39 26.01
CA VAL A 21 34.73 -15.74 24.65
C VAL A 21 35.42 -14.87 23.58
N ARG A 22 35.86 -13.65 23.94
CA ARG A 22 36.63 -12.79 23.03
C ARG A 22 38.10 -13.21 22.90
N GLN A 23 38.73 -13.68 23.97
CA GLN A 23 40.12 -14.16 23.93
C GLN A 23 40.26 -15.49 23.20
N ALA A 24 39.27 -16.39 23.27
CA ALA A 24 39.28 -17.64 22.51
C ALA A 24 39.19 -17.43 20.97
N LYS A 25 38.83 -16.23 20.50
CA LYS A 25 38.66 -15.92 19.07
C LYS A 25 39.82 -15.14 18.45
N SER A 26 40.81 -14.69 19.23
CA SER A 26 41.94 -13.90 18.70
C SER A 26 43.32 -14.57 18.80
N GLY A 27 43.39 -15.85 19.16
CA GLY A 27 44.65 -16.60 19.32
C GLY A 27 44.90 -17.70 18.30
N GLY A 28 44.37 -17.59 17.07
CA GLY A 28 44.39 -18.65 16.06
C GLY A 28 44.88 -18.19 14.70
N GLY A 29 46.12 -17.71 14.64
CA GLY A 29 46.97 -17.52 13.46
C GLY A 29 48.38 -17.36 14.02
N GLU A 30 49.42 -18.07 13.60
CA GLU A 30 49.78 -18.59 12.28
C GLU A 30 50.63 -19.87 12.48
N GLU A 31 50.53 -20.83 11.54
CA GLU A 31 51.60 -21.72 11.03
C GLU A 31 51.00 -22.99 10.40
N SER A 32 50.64 -22.89 9.12
CA SER A 32 50.81 -23.96 8.13
C SER A 32 50.58 -23.38 6.74
N GLU A 33 51.62 -22.72 6.24
CA GLU A 33 51.87 -22.61 4.81
C GLU A 33 52.19 -24.01 4.27
N ALA A 34 51.21 -24.67 3.66
CA ALA A 34 51.41 -25.69 2.63
C ALA A 34 50.06 -26.13 2.09
N GLN A 35 49.50 -25.39 1.13
CA GLN A 35 48.72 -25.92 0.00
C GLN A 35 48.20 -24.77 -0.87
N GLU A 36 49.08 -24.27 -1.74
CA GLU A 36 48.65 -23.69 -3.00
C GLU A 36 48.07 -24.81 -3.89
N GLU A 37 46.98 -24.44 -4.57
CA GLU A 37 46.52 -24.97 -5.85
C GLU A 37 46.24 -26.47 -5.97
N GLN A 38 44.98 -26.86 -5.74
CA GLN A 38 44.24 -27.78 -6.63
C GLN A 38 42.76 -27.86 -6.23
N ASP A 39 41.91 -27.01 -6.82
CA ASP A 39 40.59 -27.45 -7.28
C ASP A 39 40.07 -26.53 -8.41
N ALA A 40 40.85 -26.46 -9.48
CA ALA A 40 40.37 -26.08 -10.79
C ALA A 40 39.98 -27.38 -11.52
N GLY A 41 38.76 -27.90 -11.34
CA GLY A 41 38.47 -29.16 -12.04
C GLY A 41 37.10 -29.80 -12.01
N GLN A 42 36.08 -29.34 -11.27
CA GLN A 42 34.73 -29.91 -11.43
C GLN A 42 33.83 -29.04 -12.31
N PRO A 43 33.33 -29.55 -13.45
CA PRO A 43 32.36 -28.83 -14.24
C PRO A 43 31.06 -28.75 -13.44
N LYS A 44 30.86 -27.64 -12.70
CA LYS A 44 29.57 -27.27 -12.11
C LYS A 44 28.52 -27.45 -13.18
N THR A 45 27.70 -28.47 -13.02
CA THR A 45 26.70 -28.86 -14.02
C THR A 45 25.83 -27.64 -14.35
N LEU A 46 25.38 -27.52 -15.59
CA LEU A 46 24.54 -26.39 -16.02
C LEU A 46 23.33 -26.18 -15.10
N ARG A 47 22.80 -27.26 -14.49
CA ARG A 47 21.74 -27.21 -13.48
C ARG A 47 22.13 -26.44 -12.21
N GLU A 48 23.36 -26.60 -11.72
CA GLU A 48 23.83 -25.96 -10.50
C GLU A 48 24.07 -24.46 -10.72
N LYS A 49 24.63 -24.10 -11.89
CA LYS A 49 24.72 -22.69 -12.33
C LYS A 49 23.34 -22.05 -12.52
N VAL A 50 22.37 -22.78 -13.08
CA VAL A 50 20.98 -22.30 -13.24
C VAL A 50 20.27 -22.14 -11.90
N MET A 51 20.45 -23.06 -10.95
CA MET A 51 19.87 -22.91 -9.60
C MET A 51 20.50 -21.75 -8.82
N ALA A 52 21.81 -21.56 -8.93
CA ALA A 52 22.48 -20.40 -8.34
C ALA A 52 21.99 -19.08 -8.97
N ALA A 53 21.80 -19.05 -10.30
CA ALA A 53 21.24 -17.89 -11.00
C ALA A 53 19.78 -17.60 -10.61
N ARG A 54 18.93 -18.63 -10.46
CA ARG A 54 17.55 -18.46 -9.96
C ARG A 54 17.52 -17.92 -8.53
N ARG A 55 18.36 -18.44 -7.63
CA ARG A 55 18.47 -17.94 -6.26
C ARG A 55 18.96 -16.49 -6.22
N ALA A 56 19.92 -16.12 -7.07
CA ALA A 56 20.40 -14.75 -7.19
C ALA A 56 19.30 -13.80 -7.74
N MET A 57 18.48 -14.25 -8.69
CA MET A 57 17.32 -13.49 -9.16
C MET A 57 16.27 -13.32 -8.06
N ASP A 58 15.92 -14.39 -7.33
CA ASP A 58 14.95 -14.32 -6.23
C ASP A 58 15.40 -13.37 -5.11
N ILE A 59 16.70 -13.36 -4.78
CA ILE A 59 17.25 -12.45 -3.77
C ILE A 59 17.20 -11.00 -4.28
N LYS A 60 17.55 -10.76 -5.55
CA LYS A 60 17.52 -9.42 -6.16
C LYS A 60 16.09 -8.90 -6.30
N GLN A 61 15.13 -9.79 -6.60
CA GLN A 61 13.71 -9.47 -6.68
C GLN A 61 13.15 -9.15 -5.29
N ARG A 62 13.43 -9.98 -4.28
CA ARG A 62 13.07 -9.68 -2.87
C ARG A 62 13.71 -8.38 -2.34
N ALA A 63 14.92 -8.05 -2.77
CA ALA A 63 15.56 -6.78 -2.40
C ALA A 63 14.88 -5.58 -3.07
N LYS A 64 14.52 -5.68 -4.36
CA LYS A 64 13.71 -4.68 -5.06
C LYS A 64 12.33 -4.53 -4.42
N ASP A 65 11.67 -5.63 -4.10
CA ASP A 65 10.36 -5.64 -3.46
C ASP A 65 10.41 -4.98 -2.08
N LYS A 66 11.46 -5.25 -1.28
CA LYS A 66 11.66 -4.58 0.03
C LYS A 66 11.91 -3.08 -0.09
N ILE A 67 12.65 -2.65 -1.12
CA ILE A 67 12.91 -1.22 -1.37
C ILE A 67 11.62 -0.53 -1.85
N GLN A 68 10.91 -1.16 -2.77
CA GLN A 68 9.63 -0.68 -3.27
C GLN A 68 8.61 -0.61 -2.12
N GLU A 69 8.50 -1.66 -1.31
CA GLU A 69 7.63 -1.70 -0.12
C GLU A 69 7.99 -0.57 0.87
N LYS A 70 9.28 -0.32 1.13
CA LYS A 70 9.69 0.79 2.01
C LYS A 70 9.34 2.17 1.47
N ILE A 71 9.34 2.37 0.15
CA ILE A 71 9.01 3.65 -0.49
C ILE A 71 7.49 3.80 -0.64
N THR A 72 6.76 2.71 -0.91
CA THR A 72 5.31 2.73 -1.13
C THR A 72 4.53 2.71 0.18
N MET A 73 5.06 2.12 1.25
CA MET A 73 4.42 2.09 2.58
C MET A 73 4.02 3.48 3.13
N PRO A 74 4.90 4.51 3.15
CA PRO A 74 4.51 5.82 3.64
C PRO A 74 3.47 6.49 2.72
N ALA A 75 3.58 6.30 1.41
CA ALA A 75 2.63 6.85 0.45
C ALA A 75 1.25 6.17 0.56
N GLU A 76 1.19 4.86 0.70
CA GLU A 76 -0.08 4.13 0.82
C GLU A 76 -0.85 4.57 2.08
N LYS A 77 -0.15 4.87 3.17
CA LYS A 77 -0.76 5.40 4.41
C LYS A 77 -1.36 6.79 4.22
N THR A 78 -0.67 7.69 3.54
CA THR A 78 -1.18 9.05 3.29
C THR A 78 -2.37 9.00 2.33
N PHE A 79 -2.30 8.21 1.26
CA PHE A 79 -3.41 8.04 0.32
C PHE A 79 -4.61 7.34 0.96
N LYS A 80 -4.42 6.40 1.91
CA LYS A 80 -5.52 5.83 2.71
C LYS A 80 -6.22 6.88 3.56
N ALA A 81 -5.47 7.73 4.24
CA ALA A 81 -6.04 8.79 5.07
C ALA A 81 -6.80 9.81 4.20
N ALA A 82 -6.23 10.20 3.05
CA ALA A 82 -6.87 11.10 2.10
C ALA A 82 -8.16 10.50 1.53
N LEU A 83 -8.18 9.20 1.19
CA LEU A 83 -9.38 8.52 0.70
C LEU A 83 -10.50 8.47 1.74
N ARG A 84 -10.18 8.15 3.01
CA ARG A 84 -11.15 8.24 4.12
C ARG A 84 -11.71 9.65 4.27
N TRP A 85 -10.85 10.67 4.17
CA TRP A 85 -11.26 12.06 4.28
C TRP A 85 -12.15 12.49 3.13
N ALA A 86 -11.84 12.06 1.90
CA ALA A 86 -12.67 12.28 0.73
C ALA A 86 -14.06 11.64 0.88
N TRP A 87 -14.15 10.41 1.40
CA TRP A 87 -15.44 9.79 1.73
C TRP A 87 -16.24 10.62 2.74
N MET A 88 -15.60 11.09 3.83
CA MET A 88 -16.28 11.91 4.83
C MET A 88 -16.80 13.24 4.25
N ILE A 89 -16.02 13.88 3.38
CA ILE A 89 -16.39 15.15 2.74
C ILE A 89 -17.44 14.97 1.67
N THR A 90 -17.52 13.80 1.03
CA THR A 90 -18.54 13.53 0.01
C THR A 90 -19.95 13.64 0.59
N PHE A 91 -20.16 13.40 1.89
CA PHE A 91 -21.45 13.58 2.54
C PHE A 91 -21.79 15.04 2.91
N SER A 92 -20.86 15.98 2.69
CA SER A 92 -21.12 17.42 2.86
C SER A 92 -21.63 18.04 1.56
N VAL A 93 -22.59 18.96 1.64
CA VAL A 93 -23.16 19.64 0.47
C VAL A 93 -22.10 20.36 -0.36
N ILE A 94 -21.15 21.04 0.31
CA ILE A 94 -20.05 21.75 -0.36
C ILE A 94 -18.96 20.77 -0.85
N GLY A 95 -18.83 19.66 -0.13
CA GLY A 95 -17.81 18.65 -0.36
C GLY A 95 -18.16 17.56 -1.38
N PHE A 96 -19.43 17.44 -1.74
CA PHE A 96 -19.95 16.35 -2.57
C PHE A 96 -19.22 16.24 -3.91
N LEU A 97 -19.17 17.32 -4.69
CA LEU A 97 -18.51 17.35 -6.00
C LEU A 97 -16.99 17.09 -5.92
N PRO A 98 -16.19 17.84 -5.13
CA PRO A 98 -14.75 17.61 -5.07
C PRO A 98 -14.39 16.27 -4.41
N GLY A 99 -15.18 15.80 -3.44
CA GLY A 99 -15.01 14.50 -2.79
C GLY A 99 -15.22 13.35 -3.76
N LEU A 100 -16.35 13.36 -4.50
CA LEU A 100 -16.67 12.34 -5.48
C LEU A 100 -15.68 12.32 -6.65
N PHE A 101 -15.24 13.51 -7.11
CA PHE A 101 -14.21 13.62 -8.14
C PHE A 101 -12.88 13.03 -7.67
N TYR A 102 -12.45 13.32 -6.44
CA TYR A 102 -11.23 12.74 -5.89
C TYR A 102 -11.30 11.23 -5.75
N ILE A 103 -12.42 10.67 -5.27
CA ILE A 103 -12.59 9.22 -5.13
C ILE A 103 -12.50 8.54 -6.50
N ASN A 104 -13.16 9.09 -7.53
CA ASN A 104 -13.07 8.61 -8.90
C ASN A 104 -11.65 8.72 -9.47
N LEU A 105 -10.96 9.85 -9.25
CA LEU A 105 -9.58 10.04 -9.68
C LEU A 105 -8.64 9.06 -8.99
N HIS A 106 -8.81 8.79 -7.69
CA HIS A 106 -8.04 7.80 -6.94
C HIS A 106 -8.28 6.39 -7.48
N ALA A 107 -9.54 6.03 -7.76
CA ALA A 107 -9.90 4.75 -8.37
C ALA A 107 -9.24 4.58 -9.74
N PHE A 108 -9.19 5.63 -10.56
CA PHE A 108 -8.53 5.64 -11.86
C PHE A 108 -7.00 5.56 -11.73
N LEU A 109 -6.39 6.36 -10.86
CA LEU A 109 -4.95 6.36 -10.61
C LEU A 109 -4.45 5.03 -10.07
N ARG A 110 -5.29 4.29 -9.34
CA ARG A 110 -4.99 2.91 -8.93
C ARG A 110 -4.84 1.94 -10.10
N LEU A 111 -5.57 2.13 -11.20
CA LEU A 111 -5.42 1.29 -12.40
C LEU A 111 -4.05 1.51 -13.06
N ILE A 112 -3.50 2.72 -12.96
CA ILE A 112 -2.20 3.08 -13.54
C ILE A 112 -1.05 2.74 -12.58
N PHE A 113 -1.23 3.05 -11.28
CA PHE A 113 -0.20 2.93 -10.25
C PHE A 113 -0.69 2.13 -9.03
N PRO A 114 -0.86 0.80 -9.17
CA PRO A 114 -1.46 -0.04 -8.13
C PRO A 114 -0.65 -0.10 -6.82
N SER A 115 0.65 0.22 -6.87
CA SER A 115 1.54 0.19 -5.70
C SER A 115 1.43 1.42 -4.79
N PHE A 116 0.90 2.55 -5.28
CA PHE A 116 0.79 3.79 -4.50
C PHE A 116 -0.62 4.00 -3.94
N PHE A 117 -1.65 3.55 -4.69
CA PHE A 117 -3.05 3.83 -4.36
C PHE A 117 -3.74 2.62 -3.73
N CYS A 118 -4.46 2.87 -2.64
CA CYS A 118 -5.16 1.84 -1.89
C CYS A 118 -6.43 1.33 -2.60
N GLU A 119 -6.67 0.03 -2.40
CA GLU A 119 -7.98 -0.61 -2.30
C GLU A 119 -9.21 0.22 -1.95
N LEU A 120 -10.23 0.40 -2.80
CA LEU A 120 -11.54 0.80 -2.29
C LEU A 120 -12.05 -0.32 -1.35
N GLY A 121 -12.27 0.02 -0.09
CA GLY A 121 -12.70 -0.83 1.01
C GLY A 121 -11.58 -1.27 1.94
N LYS A 122 -10.32 -1.09 1.53
CA LYS A 122 -9.16 -1.42 2.39
C LYS A 122 -8.76 -0.26 3.27
N GLU A 123 -9.19 0.95 2.94
CA GLU A 123 -8.96 2.11 3.78
C GLU A 123 -9.61 1.92 5.14
N TRP A 124 -10.75 1.23 5.30
CA TRP A 124 -11.39 1.02 6.61
C TRP A 124 -10.81 -0.13 7.43
N GLN A 125 -9.87 -0.90 6.88
CA GLN A 125 -9.31 -2.07 7.55
C GLN A 125 -8.10 -1.70 8.42
N PRO A 126 -8.00 -2.20 9.66
CA PRO A 126 -6.81 -2.02 10.48
C PRO A 126 -5.62 -2.80 9.88
N GLU A 127 -4.42 -2.20 9.88
CA GLU A 127 -3.20 -2.76 9.28
C GLU A 127 -2.81 -4.14 9.85
N GLN A 128 -3.33 -4.49 11.03
CA GLN A 128 -3.05 -5.75 11.73
C GLN A 128 -3.81 -6.98 11.21
N SER A 129 -4.74 -6.82 10.26
CA SER A 129 -5.57 -7.92 9.75
C SER A 129 -4.91 -8.79 8.66
N LYS A 130 -3.58 -8.73 8.47
CA LYS A 130 -2.84 -9.60 7.53
C LYS A 130 -3.02 -11.10 7.80
N ASN A 131 -3.58 -11.48 8.97
CA ASN A 131 -3.91 -12.86 9.31
C ASN A 131 -5.34 -13.23 8.85
N ASN A 132 -5.45 -13.68 7.60
CA ASN A 132 -6.37 -14.63 6.95
C ASN A 132 -7.81 -14.96 7.45
N VAL A 133 -8.39 -14.37 8.49
CA VAL A 133 -9.70 -14.81 9.04
C VAL A 133 -10.89 -13.96 8.53
N ILE A 134 -10.65 -12.83 7.87
CA ILE A 134 -11.71 -11.92 7.41
C ILE A 134 -11.70 -11.82 5.88
N SER A 135 -12.05 -12.89 5.16
CA SER A 135 -12.15 -12.87 3.70
C SER A 135 -13.53 -12.43 3.21
N ALA A 136 -14.62 -12.88 3.86
CA ALA A 136 -15.99 -12.54 3.46
C ALA A 136 -16.32 -11.06 3.68
N THR A 137 -15.99 -10.49 4.84
CA THR A 137 -16.18 -9.05 5.11
C THR A 137 -15.31 -8.17 4.20
N ARG A 138 -14.14 -8.67 3.79
CA ARG A 138 -13.24 -7.97 2.87
C ARG A 138 -13.84 -7.83 1.47
N ILE A 139 -14.46 -8.90 0.98
CA ILE A 139 -15.13 -8.91 -0.32
C ILE A 139 -16.42 -8.09 -0.25
N GLY A 140 -17.21 -8.24 0.82
CA GLY A 140 -18.44 -7.48 1.04
C GLY A 140 -18.23 -5.97 1.15
N ALA A 141 -17.22 -5.52 1.91
CA ALA A 141 -16.89 -4.10 2.04
C ALA A 141 -16.46 -3.49 0.70
N SER A 142 -15.63 -4.21 -0.09
CA SER A 142 -15.18 -3.71 -1.38
C SER A 142 -16.29 -3.66 -2.44
N ILE A 143 -17.22 -4.63 -2.42
CA ILE A 143 -18.38 -4.62 -3.34
C ILE A 143 -19.37 -3.53 -2.95
N GLY A 144 -19.66 -3.39 -1.64
CA GLY A 144 -20.58 -2.37 -1.12
C GLY A 144 -20.13 -0.96 -1.48
N GLU A 145 -18.83 -0.67 -1.36
CA GLU A 145 -18.30 0.64 -1.72
C GLU A 145 -18.33 0.93 -3.21
N LYS A 146 -18.03 -0.06 -4.07
CA LYS A 146 -18.15 0.12 -5.52
C LYS A 146 -19.60 0.36 -5.93
N ALA A 147 -20.55 -0.33 -5.30
CA ALA A 147 -21.97 -0.11 -5.52
C ALA A 147 -22.43 1.27 -5.03
N LEU A 148 -21.95 1.69 -3.86
CA LEU A 148 -22.21 3.04 -3.32
C LEU A 148 -21.63 4.13 -4.22
N LEU A 149 -20.40 3.94 -4.71
CA LEU A 149 -19.76 4.88 -5.63
C LEU A 149 -20.55 4.99 -6.94
N ALA A 150 -20.96 3.86 -7.53
CA ALA A 150 -21.80 3.86 -8.73
C ALA A 150 -23.15 4.56 -8.49
N PHE A 151 -23.76 4.36 -7.32
CA PHE A 151 -24.98 5.07 -6.93
C PHE A 151 -24.75 6.59 -6.82
N LEU A 152 -23.65 7.01 -6.20
CA LEU A 152 -23.28 8.43 -6.07
C LEU A 152 -23.00 9.07 -7.45
N ASP A 153 -22.36 8.35 -8.37
CA ASP A 153 -22.13 8.81 -9.74
C ASP A 153 -23.45 9.01 -10.52
N VAL A 154 -24.41 8.09 -10.36
CA VAL A 154 -25.76 8.26 -10.94
C VAL A 154 -26.45 9.49 -10.33
N MET A 155 -26.35 9.69 -9.02
CA MET A 155 -26.88 10.90 -8.36
C MET A 155 -26.22 12.18 -8.92
N MET A 156 -24.91 12.17 -9.13
CA MET A 156 -24.17 13.30 -9.71
C MET A 156 -24.66 13.61 -11.13
N LEU A 157 -24.88 12.59 -11.96
CA LEU A 157 -25.44 12.76 -13.31
C LEU A 157 -26.84 13.37 -13.27
N MET A 158 -27.70 12.95 -12.33
CA MET A 158 -29.02 13.55 -12.15
C MET A 158 -28.95 15.03 -11.76
N ILE A 159 -28.01 15.41 -10.88
CA ILE A 159 -27.78 16.82 -10.52
C ILE A 159 -27.38 17.62 -11.77
N PHE A 160 -26.45 17.13 -12.60
CA PHE A 160 -26.08 17.80 -13.83
C PHE A 160 -27.22 17.91 -14.84
N ALA A 161 -28.05 16.87 -14.98
CA ALA A 161 -29.22 16.89 -15.85
C ALA A 161 -30.23 17.96 -15.42
N ILE A 162 -30.48 18.08 -14.10
CA ILE A 162 -31.37 19.12 -13.56
C ILE A 162 -30.78 20.52 -13.79
N LEU A 163 -29.48 20.73 -13.49
CA LEU A 163 -28.82 22.01 -13.73
C LEU A 163 -28.88 22.41 -15.20
N TYR A 164 -28.63 21.47 -16.11
CA TYR A 164 -28.74 21.69 -17.55
C TYR A 164 -30.17 22.06 -17.96
N ALA A 165 -31.18 21.34 -17.47
CA ALA A 165 -32.58 21.62 -17.76
C ALA A 165 -33.00 23.02 -17.29
N VAL A 166 -32.56 23.43 -16.09
CA VAL A 166 -32.83 24.78 -15.56
C VAL A 166 -32.14 25.84 -16.43
N LEU A 167 -30.88 25.64 -16.83
CA LEU A 167 -30.16 26.58 -17.69
C LEU A 167 -30.82 26.70 -19.08
N ALA A 168 -31.24 25.59 -19.67
CA ALA A 168 -31.96 25.58 -20.94
C ALA A 168 -33.28 26.34 -20.83
N TRP A 169 -34.06 26.10 -19.76
CA TRP A 169 -35.32 26.81 -19.51
C TRP A 169 -35.11 28.33 -19.33
N VAL A 170 -34.07 28.75 -18.60
CA VAL A 170 -33.72 30.18 -18.45
C VAL A 170 -33.32 30.78 -19.79
N TYR A 171 -32.53 30.05 -20.59
CA TYR A 171 -32.06 30.52 -21.89
C TYR A 171 -33.22 30.71 -22.87
N GLU A 172 -34.12 29.72 -22.98
CA GLU A 172 -35.32 29.81 -23.83
C GLU A 172 -36.21 30.99 -23.43
N ASN A 173 -36.52 31.14 -22.14
CA ASN A 173 -37.36 32.26 -21.68
C ASN A 173 -36.71 33.62 -21.89
N SER A 174 -35.38 33.70 -21.79
CA SER A 174 -34.63 34.94 -22.03
C SER A 174 -34.60 35.33 -23.51
N ILE A 175 -34.55 34.34 -24.42
CA ILE A 175 -34.67 34.58 -25.85
C ILE A 175 -36.09 34.98 -26.22
N LEU A 176 -37.09 34.30 -25.66
CA LEU A 176 -38.50 34.60 -25.91
C LEU A 176 -38.87 36.02 -25.44
N SER A 177 -38.39 36.44 -24.27
CA SER A 177 -38.62 37.80 -23.78
C SER A 177 -37.98 38.86 -24.69
N TRP A 178 -36.73 38.65 -25.10
CA TRP A 178 -36.03 39.54 -26.03
C TRP A 178 -36.70 39.62 -27.41
N ALA A 179 -37.16 38.48 -27.95
CA ALA A 179 -37.83 38.43 -29.25
C ALA A 179 -39.19 39.14 -29.23
N LEU A 180 -39.97 38.99 -28.14
CA LEU A 180 -41.25 39.67 -27.97
C LEU A 180 -41.08 41.20 -27.88
N GLU A 181 -40.06 41.67 -27.18
CA GLU A 181 -39.74 43.11 -27.11
C GLU A 181 -39.44 43.70 -28.49
N LYS A 182 -38.75 42.95 -29.37
CA LYS A 182 -38.44 43.39 -30.74
C LYS A 182 -39.60 43.33 -31.72
N ILE A 183 -40.62 42.52 -31.45
CA ILE A 183 -41.82 42.41 -32.31
C ILE A 183 -42.87 43.46 -31.93
N LEU A 184 -42.92 43.88 -30.67
CA LEU A 184 -43.92 44.82 -30.14
C LEU A 184 -43.51 46.31 -30.24
N LEU A 185 -42.23 46.61 -30.52
CA LEU A 185 -41.69 47.97 -30.75
C LEU A 185 -41.44 48.21 -32.24
#